data_AF-A0AA88Y1U9-F1
#
_entry.id   AF-A0AA88Y1U9-F1
#
_cell.length_a   1.000
_cell.length_b   1.000
_cell.length_c   1.000
_cell.angle_alpha   90.00
_cell.angle_beta   90.00
_cell.angle_gamma   90.00
#
_symmetry.space_group_name_H-M   'P 1'
#
loop_
_entity.id
_entity.type
_entity.pdbx_description
1 polymer ?
#
loop_
_entity_poly.entity_id
_entity_poly.type
_entity_poly.pdbx_seq_one_letter_code
_entity_poly.pdbx_strand_id
1 'polypeptide(L)'
;MEEIEEREAADIVYGEKDDDDDETVESESEDETEVIGPGISKMSNDEDVKSLLDDHCALVFVTQLIQLAKLKVDGNCLVKGCRSIVEIKLDKVGSAVYSTWICENSHVKYKWCSQPVMNRRFLSGDLLITSAVLLSGNNFLKMKLFADFMKLYFPSKSSFNRIQTVYLVPSIEEYWLSQQDAILEDIKDKEIIVLGMYHRTFNKKSERWSAVEEKVQKAYTYIKDISFKIFMKRLEDRIGLKRAVVLPPTDPRRISTHLAAVESLPTRELAAAKQSRFTPAE
;
A
#
# COMPACT_ATOMS: atom_id res chain seq x y z
N MET A 1 49.34 17.76 11.94
CA MET A 1 48.05 18.30 12.41
C MET A 1 47.19 18.29 11.16
N GLU A 2 46.53 17.17 10.91
CA GLU A 2 45.65 16.98 9.74
C GLU A 2 44.26 17.46 10.16
N GLU A 3 43.77 18.49 9.47
CA GLU A 3 42.44 19.06 9.66
C GLU A 3 41.40 18.09 9.12
N ILE A 4 40.42 17.75 9.95
CA ILE A 4 39.25 16.93 9.59
C ILE A 4 38.24 17.88 8.94
N GLU A 5 38.05 17.78 7.62
CA GLU A 5 36.94 18.43 6.90
C GLU A 5 35.62 17.79 7.33
N GLU A 6 34.80 18.53 8.08
CA GLU A 6 33.38 18.22 8.28
C GLU A 6 32.63 18.47 6.97
N ARG A 7 32.24 17.38 6.28
CA ARG A 7 31.27 17.47 5.17
C ARG A 7 29.87 17.46 5.73
N GLU A 8 29.18 18.60 5.62
CA GLU A 8 27.76 18.71 5.91
C GLU A 8 26.97 17.67 5.10
N ALA A 9 26.14 16.89 5.79
CA ALA A 9 25.23 15.95 5.17
C ALA A 9 24.22 16.74 4.35
N ALA A 10 24.30 16.64 3.03
CA ALA A 10 23.31 17.21 2.14
C ALA A 10 21.95 16.59 2.45
N ASP A 11 21.05 17.38 3.05
CA ASP A 11 19.65 17.03 3.19
C ASP A 11 19.08 16.77 1.80
N ILE A 12 18.78 15.50 1.52
CA ILE A 12 18.03 15.09 0.33
C ILE A 12 16.60 15.58 0.56
N VAL A 13 16.32 16.81 0.13
CA VAL A 13 14.96 17.31 -0.02
C VAL A 13 14.33 16.48 -1.14
N TYR A 14 13.54 15.48 -0.76
CA TYR A 14 12.59 14.86 -1.67
C TYR A 14 11.61 15.95 -2.08
N GLY A 15 11.80 16.50 -3.28
CA GLY A 15 10.78 17.33 -3.91
C GLY A 15 9.51 16.51 -4.01
N GLU A 16 8.48 16.94 -3.30
CA GLU A 16 7.10 16.55 -3.59
C GLU A 16 6.81 17.06 -5.00
N LYS A 17 7.02 16.19 -5.99
CA LYS A 17 6.19 16.26 -7.18
C LYS A 17 4.84 15.75 -6.74
N ASP A 18 3.89 16.67 -6.64
CA ASP A 18 2.48 16.32 -6.75
C ASP A 18 2.30 15.75 -8.15
N ASP A 19 2.54 14.44 -8.28
CA ASP A 19 2.12 13.64 -9.42
C ASP A 19 0.58 13.53 -9.34
N ASP A 20 -0.10 14.65 -9.60
CA ASP A 20 -1.52 14.75 -9.95
C ASP A 20 -1.73 14.24 -11.41
N ASP A 21 -0.98 13.21 -11.80
CA ASP A 21 -1.12 12.53 -13.09
C ASP A 21 -2.30 11.56 -12.97
N ASP A 22 -3.50 12.08 -13.26
CA ASP A 22 -4.69 11.40 -13.77
C ASP A 22 -4.75 9.89 -13.43
N GLU A 23 -4.79 9.58 -12.14
CA GLU A 23 -4.86 8.21 -11.68
C GLU A 23 -6.25 7.67 -12.04
N THR A 24 -6.31 6.67 -12.93
CA THR A 24 -7.51 5.87 -13.19
C THR A 24 -8.11 5.45 -11.86
N VAL A 25 -9.18 6.12 -11.46
CA VAL A 25 -9.84 5.88 -10.18
C VAL A 25 -10.32 4.44 -10.19
N GLU A 26 -9.68 3.59 -9.38
CA GLU A 26 -10.09 2.22 -9.17
C GLU A 26 -11.49 2.22 -8.54
N SER A 27 -12.48 2.09 -9.41
CA SER A 27 -13.86 1.86 -9.02
C SER A 27 -14.05 0.37 -8.83
N GLU A 28 -14.36 -0.03 -7.59
CA GLU A 28 -14.90 -1.36 -7.32
C GLU A 28 -16.11 -1.63 -8.21
N SER A 29 -16.34 -2.89 -8.58
CA SER A 29 -17.48 -3.23 -9.43
C SER A 29 -18.79 -2.98 -8.67
N GLU A 30 -19.68 -2.19 -9.26
CA GLU A 30 -21.02 -1.91 -8.73
C GLU A 30 -21.93 -3.16 -8.77
N ASP A 31 -21.62 -4.09 -9.67
CA ASP A 31 -22.33 -5.37 -9.82
C ASP A 31 -21.55 -6.51 -9.13
N GLU A 32 -22.07 -6.99 -8.00
CA GLU A 32 -21.52 -8.17 -7.30
C GLU A 32 -21.79 -9.49 -8.03
N THR A 33 -22.70 -9.50 -9.01
CA THR A 33 -23.10 -10.67 -9.81
C THR A 33 -22.36 -10.78 -11.13
N GLU A 34 -21.52 -9.80 -11.47
CA GLU A 34 -20.74 -9.79 -12.70
C GLU A 34 -19.83 -11.04 -12.76
N VAL A 35 -20.11 -11.93 -13.72
CA VAL A 35 -19.41 -13.22 -13.87
C VAL A 35 -17.91 -13.00 -13.90
N ILE A 36 -17.26 -13.42 -12.81
CA ILE A 36 -15.82 -13.38 -12.69
C ILE A 36 -15.31 -14.51 -13.60
N GLY A 37 -14.52 -14.15 -14.61
CA GLY A 37 -14.08 -15.13 -15.60
C GLY A 37 -13.43 -16.36 -14.96
N PRO A 38 -13.49 -17.53 -15.62
CA PRO A 38 -13.18 -18.84 -15.03
C PRO A 38 -11.75 -19.02 -14.49
N GLY A 39 -10.83 -18.07 -14.73
CA GLY A 39 -9.48 -18.06 -14.21
C GLY A 39 -9.25 -17.11 -13.04
N ILE A 40 -10.29 -16.56 -12.41
CA ILE A 40 -10.13 -15.60 -11.32
C ILE A 40 -10.68 -16.22 -10.03
N SER A 41 -9.79 -16.42 -9.06
CA SER A 41 -10.15 -16.90 -7.73
C SER A 41 -10.81 -15.78 -6.91
N LYS A 42 -11.99 -16.04 -6.34
CA LYS A 42 -12.65 -15.11 -5.41
C LYS A 42 -12.53 -15.65 -3.99
N MET A 43 -12.03 -14.83 -3.06
CA MET A 43 -12.01 -15.17 -1.64
C MET A 43 -13.39 -15.00 -1.03
N SER A 44 -13.81 -15.97 -0.22
CA SER A 44 -15.17 -16.06 0.31
C SER A 44 -15.26 -16.46 1.78
N ASN A 45 -14.22 -17.10 2.33
CA ASN A 45 -14.18 -17.56 3.72
C ASN A 45 -12.84 -17.19 4.38
N ASP A 46 -12.70 -17.54 5.66
CA ASP A 46 -11.49 -17.28 6.42
C ASP A 46 -10.33 -18.22 6.06
N GLU A 47 -10.60 -19.45 5.59
CA GLU A 47 -9.55 -20.33 5.09
C GLU A 47 -8.84 -19.75 3.86
N ASP A 48 -9.57 -19.14 2.94
CA ASP A 48 -9.01 -18.44 1.77
C ASP A 48 -8.06 -17.33 2.20
N VAL A 49 -8.46 -16.56 3.24
CA VAL A 49 -7.64 -15.48 3.79
C VAL A 49 -6.37 -16.03 4.44
N LYS A 50 -6.48 -17.08 5.25
CA LYS A 50 -5.31 -17.74 5.87
C LYS A 50 -4.36 -18.26 4.80
N SER A 51 -4.89 -18.94 3.78
CA SER A 51 -4.11 -19.45 2.66
C SER A 51 -3.38 -18.33 1.92
N LEU A 52 -4.02 -17.19 1.70
CA LEU A 52 -3.37 -16.03 1.07
C LEU A 52 -2.24 -15.46 1.93
N LEU A 53 -2.46 -15.32 3.24
CA LEU A 53 -1.48 -14.72 4.16
C LEU A 53 -0.27 -15.62 4.43
N ASP A 54 -0.43 -16.94 4.29
CA ASP A 54 0.68 -17.89 4.38
C ASP A 54 1.33 -18.19 3.01
N ASP A 55 0.74 -17.72 1.90
CA ASP A 55 1.32 -17.88 0.56
C ASP A 55 2.56 -16.99 0.34
N HIS A 56 3.42 -17.41 -0.59
CA HIS A 56 4.60 -16.66 -0.99
C HIS A 56 4.36 -15.86 -2.27
N CYS A 57 4.55 -14.54 -2.18
CA CYS A 57 4.53 -13.67 -3.35
C CYS A 57 5.88 -13.70 -4.09
N ALA A 58 5.86 -13.98 -5.39
CA ALA A 58 7.03 -13.94 -6.26
C ALA A 58 7.03 -12.68 -7.16
N LEU A 59 8.21 -12.15 -7.48
CA LEU A 59 8.38 -11.14 -8.51
C LEU A 59 8.44 -11.81 -9.88
N VAL A 60 7.49 -11.50 -10.76
CA VAL A 60 7.38 -12.11 -12.10
C VAL A 60 7.38 -11.03 -13.17
N PHE A 61 8.26 -11.15 -14.16
CA PHE A 61 8.28 -10.25 -15.31
C PHE A 61 7.11 -10.53 -16.27
N VAL A 62 6.52 -9.46 -16.81
CA VAL A 62 5.38 -9.52 -17.73
C VAL A 62 5.63 -10.46 -18.92
N THR A 63 6.85 -10.46 -19.48
CA THR A 63 7.22 -11.34 -20.60
C THR A 63 7.15 -12.83 -20.24
N GLN A 64 7.62 -13.20 -19.04
CA GLN A 64 7.56 -14.56 -18.53
C GLN A 64 6.11 -14.98 -18.24
N LEU A 65 5.31 -14.05 -17.71
CA LEU A 65 3.88 -14.27 -17.48
C LEU A 65 3.12 -14.54 -18.79
N ILE A 66 3.42 -13.78 -19.86
CA ILE A 66 2.85 -14.02 -21.19
C ILE A 66 3.26 -15.39 -21.74
N GLN A 67 4.51 -15.80 -21.55
CA GLN A 67 4.97 -17.13 -21.98
C GLN A 67 4.17 -18.24 -21.29
N LEU A 68 3.94 -18.13 -19.97
CA LEU A 68 3.11 -19.08 -19.23
C LEU A 68 1.64 -19.04 -19.69
N ALA A 69 1.10 -17.84 -19.93
CA ALA A 69 -0.27 -17.66 -20.42
C ALA A 69 -0.51 -18.33 -21.78
N LYS A 70 0.49 -18.29 -22.69
CA LYS A 70 0.43 -18.94 -24.00
C LYS A 70 0.36 -20.48 -23.93
N LEU A 71 0.84 -21.09 -22.85
CA LEU A 71 0.79 -22.55 -22.67
C LEU A 71 -0.59 -23.08 -22.27
N LYS A 72 -1.46 -22.22 -21.73
CA LYS A 72 -2.69 -22.65 -21.03
C LYS A 72 -3.92 -22.77 -21.94
N VAL A 73 -3.99 -22.03 -23.04
CA VAL A 73 -5.23 -21.87 -23.82
C VAL A 73 -4.94 -22.02 -25.32
N ASP A 74 -5.72 -22.87 -25.99
CA ASP A 74 -5.61 -23.05 -27.45
C ASP A 74 -5.84 -21.73 -28.21
N GLY A 75 -5.14 -21.55 -29.33
CA GLY A 75 -5.17 -20.32 -30.12
C GLY A 75 -6.49 -20.04 -30.86
N ASN A 76 -7.50 -20.90 -30.78
CA ASN A 76 -8.75 -20.76 -31.55
C ASN A 76 -9.93 -20.34 -30.66
N CYS A 77 -10.82 -19.52 -31.21
CA CYS A 77 -12.07 -19.12 -30.57
C CYS A 77 -13.03 -20.32 -30.36
N LEU A 78 -13.81 -20.29 -29.28
CA LEU A 78 -14.80 -21.34 -28.94
C LEU A 78 -16.20 -21.05 -29.51
N VAL A 79 -16.44 -19.84 -30.00
CA VAL A 79 -17.76 -19.44 -30.51
C VAL A 79 -18.02 -20.14 -31.85
N LYS A 80 -19.17 -20.81 -31.96
CA LYS A 80 -19.58 -21.53 -33.19
C LYS A 80 -19.56 -20.57 -34.38
N GLY A 81 -18.75 -20.88 -35.39
CA GLY A 81 -18.58 -20.05 -36.60
C GLY A 81 -17.40 -19.08 -36.54
N CYS A 82 -16.78 -18.87 -35.37
CA CYS A 82 -15.56 -18.06 -35.24
C CYS A 82 -14.32 -18.96 -35.23
N ARG A 83 -13.44 -18.81 -36.23
CA ARG A 83 -12.15 -19.52 -36.31
C ARG A 83 -10.94 -18.60 -36.13
N SER A 84 -11.17 -17.34 -35.81
CA SER A 84 -10.11 -16.35 -35.61
C SER A 84 -9.15 -16.76 -34.50
N ILE A 85 -7.92 -16.29 -34.67
CA ILE A 85 -6.84 -16.49 -33.70
C ILE A 85 -7.16 -15.67 -32.44
N VAL A 86 -6.83 -16.24 -31.29
CA VAL A 86 -7.00 -15.66 -29.97
C VAL A 86 -5.69 -15.03 -29.55
N GLU A 87 -5.73 -13.73 -29.25
CA GLU A 87 -4.61 -12.98 -28.70
C GLU A 87 -4.78 -12.79 -27.19
N ILE A 88 -3.65 -12.56 -26.51
CA ILE A 88 -3.61 -12.31 -25.07
C ILE A 88 -3.48 -10.81 -24.85
N LYS A 89 -4.53 -10.20 -24.30
CA LYS A 89 -4.49 -8.82 -23.84
C LYS A 89 -4.19 -8.81 -22.33
N LEU A 90 -3.19 -8.03 -21.95
CA LEU A 90 -2.90 -7.74 -20.54
C LEU A 90 -3.42 -6.36 -20.17
N ASP A 91 -4.14 -6.29 -19.05
CA ASP A 91 -4.60 -5.04 -18.44
C ASP A 91 -4.06 -4.96 -17.00
N LYS A 92 -3.52 -3.81 -16.60
CA LYS A 92 -3.09 -3.55 -15.22
C LYS A 92 -4.21 -2.89 -14.43
N VAL A 93 -4.39 -3.29 -13.16
CA VAL A 93 -5.27 -2.62 -12.21
C VAL A 93 -4.59 -2.73 -10.84
N GLY A 94 -4.28 -1.61 -10.18
CA GLY A 94 -3.50 -1.61 -8.93
C GLY A 94 -2.21 -2.40 -9.06
N SER A 95 -2.02 -3.38 -8.17
CA SER A 95 -0.95 -4.38 -8.25
C SER A 95 -1.25 -5.59 -9.15
N ALA A 96 -2.48 -5.73 -9.65
CA ALA A 96 -2.93 -6.89 -10.43
C ALA A 96 -2.61 -6.80 -11.92
N VAL A 97 -2.37 -7.97 -12.49
CA VAL A 97 -2.38 -8.19 -13.94
C VAL A 97 -3.58 -9.05 -14.30
N TYR A 98 -4.44 -8.51 -15.15
CA TYR A 98 -5.50 -9.26 -15.81
C TYR A 98 -5.02 -9.74 -17.17
N SER A 99 -5.20 -11.03 -17.44
CA SER A 99 -4.97 -11.61 -18.76
C SER A 99 -6.31 -12.00 -19.37
N THR A 100 -6.62 -11.44 -20.53
CA THR A 100 -7.85 -11.72 -21.27
C THR A 100 -7.49 -12.28 -22.64
N TRP A 101 -8.02 -13.47 -22.95
CA TRP A 101 -7.87 -14.13 -24.25
C TRP A 101 -9.02 -13.69 -25.14
N ILE A 102 -8.73 -12.92 -26.18
CA ILE A 102 -9.73 -12.28 -27.03
C ILE A 102 -9.42 -12.61 -28.49
N CYS A 103 -10.42 -13.02 -29.27
CA CYS A 103 -10.23 -13.20 -30.72
C CYS A 103 -10.41 -11.88 -31.49
N GLU A 104 -9.98 -11.82 -32.75
CA GLU A 104 -10.17 -10.66 -33.64
C GLU A 104 -11.63 -10.15 -33.69
N ASN A 105 -12.60 -11.06 -33.60
CA ASN A 105 -14.03 -10.72 -33.54
C ASN A 105 -14.52 -10.28 -32.14
N SER A 106 -13.62 -9.88 -31.25
CA SER A 106 -13.87 -9.39 -29.88
C SER A 106 -14.56 -10.37 -28.91
N HIS A 107 -14.63 -11.66 -29.23
CA HIS A 107 -15.12 -12.66 -28.28
C HIS A 107 -14.07 -12.97 -27.21
N VAL A 108 -14.48 -12.89 -25.94
CA VAL A 108 -13.64 -13.27 -24.79
C VAL A 108 -13.72 -14.78 -24.58
N LYS A 109 -12.59 -15.46 -24.73
CA LYS A 109 -12.48 -16.91 -24.50
C LYS A 109 -12.20 -17.24 -23.03
N TYR A 110 -11.31 -16.49 -22.41
CA TYR A 110 -10.86 -16.75 -21.04
C TYR A 110 -10.39 -15.46 -20.38
N LYS A 111 -10.53 -15.38 -19.05
CA LYS A 111 -10.03 -14.26 -18.26
C LYS A 111 -9.41 -14.79 -16.97
N TRP A 112 -8.24 -14.29 -16.63
CA TRP A 112 -7.44 -14.67 -15.48
C TRP A 112 -6.92 -13.42 -14.76
N CYS A 113 -6.70 -13.51 -13.46
CA CYS A 113 -6.10 -12.46 -12.64
C CYS A 113 -4.90 -13.03 -11.88
N SER A 114 -3.85 -12.23 -11.73
CA SER A 114 -2.62 -12.63 -11.03
C SER A 114 -2.76 -12.80 -9.53
N GLN A 115 -3.90 -12.43 -8.97
CA GLN A 115 -4.16 -12.45 -7.54
C GLN A 115 -5.64 -12.77 -7.28
N PRO A 116 -5.97 -13.29 -6.09
CA PRO A 116 -7.36 -13.44 -5.68
C PRO A 116 -8.07 -12.09 -5.59
N VAL A 117 -9.37 -12.12 -5.85
CA VAL A 117 -10.24 -10.96 -5.69
C VAL A 117 -11.18 -11.17 -4.51
N MET A 118 -11.53 -10.09 -3.83
CA MET A 118 -12.53 -10.07 -2.77
C MET A 118 -13.88 -9.60 -3.35
N ASN A 119 -14.86 -9.38 -2.47
CA ASN A 119 -16.14 -8.80 -2.87
C ASN A 119 -15.95 -7.49 -3.65
N ARG A 120 -16.80 -7.29 -4.67
CA ARG A 120 -16.75 -6.14 -5.60
C ARG A 120 -15.44 -6.00 -6.38
N ARG A 121 -14.77 -7.13 -6.66
CA ARG A 121 -13.50 -7.21 -7.39
C ARG A 121 -12.34 -6.44 -6.75
N PHE A 122 -12.41 -6.22 -5.45
CA PHE A 122 -11.32 -5.59 -4.73
C PHE A 122 -10.09 -6.52 -4.70
N LEU A 123 -8.92 -5.97 -5.00
CA LEU A 123 -7.69 -6.73 -5.20
C LEU A 123 -7.05 -7.05 -3.85
N SER A 124 -6.86 -8.34 -3.56
CA SER A 124 -6.33 -8.79 -2.27
C SER A 124 -4.88 -8.34 -2.04
N GLY A 125 -4.10 -8.27 -3.11
CA GLY A 125 -2.72 -7.80 -3.13
C GLY A 125 -2.60 -6.30 -2.84
N ASP A 126 -3.57 -5.47 -3.23
CA ASP A 126 -3.54 -4.04 -2.86
C ASP A 126 -3.74 -3.87 -1.36
N LEU A 127 -4.63 -4.67 -0.76
CA LEU A 127 -4.79 -4.73 0.69
C LEU A 127 -3.55 -5.28 1.39
N LEU A 128 -2.94 -6.32 0.83
CA LEU A 128 -1.72 -6.93 1.38
C LEU A 128 -0.55 -5.93 1.35
N ILE A 129 -0.32 -5.25 0.22
CA ILE A 129 0.72 -4.24 0.07
C ILE A 129 0.47 -3.09 1.05
N THR A 130 -0.76 -2.56 1.09
CA THR A 130 -1.09 -1.46 2.00
C THR A 130 -0.84 -1.87 3.46
N SER A 131 -1.26 -3.08 3.84
CA SER A 131 -1.05 -3.63 5.18
C SER A 131 0.44 -3.83 5.49
N ALA A 132 1.20 -4.41 4.57
CA ALA A 132 2.63 -4.65 4.73
C ALA A 132 3.40 -3.33 4.90
N VAL A 133 3.12 -2.31 4.09
CA VAL A 133 3.76 -0.99 4.20
C VAL A 133 3.46 -0.37 5.58
N LEU A 134 2.20 -0.38 6.01
CA LEU A 134 1.81 0.24 7.27
C LEU A 134 2.35 -0.52 8.49
N LEU A 135 2.16 -1.84 8.54
CA LEU A 135 2.54 -2.69 9.68
C LEU A 135 4.06 -2.81 9.85
N SER A 136 4.83 -2.68 8.76
CA SER A 136 6.29 -2.59 8.82
C SER A 136 6.82 -1.18 9.14
N GLY A 137 5.96 -0.17 9.21
CA GLY A 137 6.34 1.21 9.48
C GLY A 137 7.09 1.88 8.32
N ASN A 138 6.89 1.40 7.09
CA ASN A 138 7.53 1.99 5.91
C ASN A 138 6.74 3.18 5.37
N ASN A 139 7.45 4.11 4.73
CA ASN A 139 6.83 5.26 4.08
C ASN A 139 6.30 4.88 2.69
N PHE A 140 5.04 5.21 2.40
CA PHE A 140 4.40 4.91 1.13
C PHE A 140 5.18 5.46 -0.07
N LEU A 141 5.61 6.72 -0.05
CA LEU A 141 6.31 7.35 -1.18
C LEU A 141 7.64 6.66 -1.48
N LYS A 142 8.36 6.22 -0.43
CA LYS A 142 9.60 5.44 -0.60
C LYS A 142 9.32 4.08 -1.24
N MET A 143 8.24 3.42 -0.83
CA MET A 143 7.84 2.11 -1.39
C MET A 143 7.30 2.25 -2.82
N LYS A 144 6.57 3.32 -3.12
CA LYS A 144 6.12 3.66 -4.47
C LYS A 144 7.30 3.94 -5.39
N LEU A 145 8.28 4.73 -4.94
CA LEU A 145 9.51 5.00 -5.68
C LEU A 145 10.31 3.71 -5.95
N PHE A 146 10.41 2.83 -4.95
CA PHE A 146 11.01 1.51 -5.12
C PHE A 146 10.29 0.67 -6.19
N ALA A 147 8.95 0.65 -6.17
CA ALA A 147 8.16 -0.02 -7.19
C ALA A 147 8.39 0.59 -8.59
N ASP A 148 8.46 1.92 -8.69
CA ASP A 148 8.67 2.62 -9.95
C ASP A 148 10.04 2.34 -10.57
N PHE A 149 11.10 2.28 -9.77
CA PHE A 149 12.44 1.91 -10.25
C PHE A 149 12.48 0.51 -10.87
N MET A 150 11.68 -0.41 -10.35
CA MET A 150 11.54 -1.76 -10.89
C MET A 150 10.43 -1.90 -11.93
N LYS A 151 9.64 -0.84 -12.17
CA LYS A 151 8.42 -0.86 -12.99
C LYS A 151 7.39 -1.90 -12.50
N LEU A 152 7.30 -2.09 -11.19
CA LEU A 152 6.28 -2.92 -10.57
C LEU A 152 4.93 -2.22 -10.56
N TYR A 153 3.87 -2.99 -10.77
CA TYR A 153 2.51 -2.52 -10.53
C TYR A 153 2.28 -2.38 -9.03
N PHE A 154 1.71 -1.26 -8.61
CA PHE A 154 1.60 -0.84 -7.22
C PHE A 154 0.33 -0.02 -7.01
N PRO A 155 -0.30 -0.08 -5.82
CA PRO A 155 -1.45 0.76 -5.50
C PRO A 155 -1.12 2.26 -5.64
N SER A 156 -2.09 3.03 -6.09
CA SER A 156 -2.00 4.48 -6.11
C SER A 156 -1.96 5.09 -4.70
N LYS A 157 -1.53 6.35 -4.59
CA LYS A 157 -1.58 7.09 -3.30
C LYS A 157 -3.03 7.22 -2.82
N SER A 158 -3.94 7.48 -3.75
CA SER A 158 -5.38 7.58 -3.49
C SER A 158 -5.97 6.27 -2.97
N SER A 159 -5.71 5.14 -3.65
CA SER A 159 -6.16 3.82 -3.21
C SER A 159 -5.53 3.40 -1.89
N PHE A 160 -4.21 3.62 -1.72
CA PHE A 160 -3.50 3.33 -0.47
C PHE A 160 -4.13 4.03 0.72
N ASN A 161 -4.30 5.36 0.65
CA ASN A 161 -4.88 6.13 1.74
C ASN A 161 -6.32 5.68 2.05
N ARG A 162 -7.11 5.42 1.01
CA ARG A 162 -8.51 4.98 1.18
C ARG A 162 -8.60 3.60 1.84
N ILE A 163 -7.79 2.63 1.38
CA ILE A 163 -7.70 1.30 1.98
C ILE A 163 -7.27 1.42 3.45
N GLN A 164 -6.24 2.24 3.71
CA GLN A 164 -5.70 2.47 5.04
C GLN A 164 -6.76 3.04 6.00
N THR A 165 -7.47 4.09 5.60
CA THR A 165 -8.46 4.76 6.45
C THR A 165 -9.67 3.88 6.74
N VAL A 166 -10.13 3.10 5.76
CA VAL A 166 -11.36 2.30 5.91
C VAL A 166 -11.11 0.99 6.65
N TYR A 167 -10.02 0.29 6.35
CA TYR A 167 -9.79 -1.07 6.88
C TYR A 167 -8.65 -1.15 7.87
N LEU A 168 -7.49 -0.56 7.58
CA LEU A 168 -6.29 -0.81 8.38
C LEU A 168 -6.32 -0.07 9.72
N VAL A 169 -6.44 1.27 9.69
CA VAL A 169 -6.38 2.10 10.90
C VAL A 169 -7.43 1.64 11.93
N PRO A 170 -8.71 1.45 11.57
CA PRO A 170 -9.70 0.98 12.52
C PRO A 170 -9.40 -0.44 13.05
N SER A 171 -8.91 -1.36 12.20
CA SER A 171 -8.61 -2.73 12.66
C SER A 171 -7.42 -2.76 13.62
N ILE A 172 -6.40 -1.95 13.35
CA ILE A 172 -5.21 -1.80 14.20
C ILE A 172 -5.61 -1.17 15.54
N GLU A 173 -6.40 -0.10 15.52
CA GLU A 173 -6.86 0.58 16.73
C GLU A 173 -7.70 -0.35 17.61
N GLU A 174 -8.69 -1.05 17.04
CA GLU A 174 -9.49 -2.02 17.77
C GLU A 174 -8.63 -3.18 18.33
N TYR A 175 -7.64 -3.66 17.57
CA TYR A 175 -6.73 -4.70 18.06
C TYR A 175 -5.87 -4.20 19.21
N TRP A 176 -5.30 -3.00 19.07
CA TRP A 176 -4.48 -2.36 20.09
C TRP A 176 -5.25 -2.14 21.38
N LEU A 177 -6.45 -1.56 21.30
CA LEU A 177 -7.32 -1.32 22.45
C LEU A 177 -7.66 -2.64 23.16
N SER A 178 -8.04 -3.68 22.41
CA SER A 178 -8.34 -4.99 22.99
C SER A 178 -7.13 -5.61 23.72
N GLN A 179 -5.92 -5.49 23.16
CA GLN A 179 -4.71 -5.98 23.82
C GLN A 179 -4.36 -5.15 25.06
N GLN A 180 -4.52 -3.83 24.97
CA GLN A 180 -4.29 -2.92 26.08
C GLN A 180 -5.24 -3.22 27.24
N ASP A 181 -6.53 -3.39 26.97
CA ASP A 181 -7.54 -3.70 27.99
C ASP A 181 -7.22 -5.04 28.67
N ALA A 182 -6.89 -6.08 27.90
CA ALA A 182 -6.50 -7.38 28.44
C ALA A 182 -5.28 -7.30 29.37
N ILE A 183 -4.27 -6.50 29.00
CA ILE A 183 -3.09 -6.27 29.83
C ILE A 183 -3.45 -5.48 31.10
N LEU A 184 -4.27 -4.44 30.97
CA LEU A 184 -4.69 -3.62 32.12
C LEU A 184 -5.53 -4.42 33.10
N GLU A 185 -6.42 -5.30 32.63
CA GLU A 185 -7.19 -6.21 33.48
C GLU A 185 -6.29 -7.20 34.22
N ASP A 186 -5.30 -7.79 33.55
CA ASP A 186 -4.35 -8.71 34.18
C ASP A 186 -3.50 -8.01 35.26
N ILE A 187 -3.26 -6.72 35.10
CA ILE A 187 -2.36 -5.93 35.95
C ILE A 187 -3.08 -5.22 37.10
N LYS A 188 -4.39 -4.99 36.99
CA LYS A 188 -5.19 -4.11 37.87
C LYS A 188 -4.98 -4.33 39.37
N ASP A 189 -4.77 -5.57 39.79
CA ASP A 189 -4.64 -5.97 41.19
C ASP A 189 -3.24 -6.52 41.53
N LYS A 190 -2.23 -6.24 40.69
CA LYS A 190 -0.84 -6.67 40.88
C LYS A 190 0.06 -5.49 41.22
N GLU A 191 0.94 -5.66 42.21
CA GLU A 191 1.99 -4.70 42.49
C GLU A 191 3.06 -4.79 41.39
N ILE A 192 3.12 -3.78 40.52
CA ILE A 192 3.99 -3.77 39.35
C ILE A 192 5.23 -2.95 39.65
N ILE A 193 6.38 -3.52 39.38
CA ILE A 193 7.65 -2.79 39.35
C ILE A 193 8.00 -2.55 37.88
N VAL A 194 7.79 -1.33 37.39
CA VAL A 194 8.19 -0.92 36.04
C VAL A 194 9.69 -0.63 36.05
N LEU A 195 10.51 -1.68 35.94
CA LEU A 195 11.95 -1.55 35.75
C LEU A 195 12.32 -2.08 34.37
N GLY A 196 12.90 -1.21 33.54
CA GLY A 196 13.63 -1.65 32.36
C GLY A 196 14.80 -2.55 32.77
N MET A 197 15.08 -3.59 31.99
CA MET A 197 16.31 -4.35 32.16
C MET A 197 17.46 -3.50 31.64
N TYR A 198 18.47 -3.25 32.48
CA TYR A 198 19.63 -2.44 32.13
C TYR A 198 20.89 -3.28 32.16
N HIS A 199 21.76 -3.11 31.17
CA HIS A 199 23.14 -3.57 31.25
C HIS A 199 24.11 -2.39 31.39
N ARG A 200 25.27 -2.66 32.00
CA ARG A 200 26.29 -1.65 32.26
C ARG A 200 27.26 -1.62 31.09
N THR A 201 27.49 -0.45 30.52
CA THR A 201 28.53 -0.24 29.51
C THR A 201 29.54 0.76 30.04
N PHE A 202 30.83 0.45 29.90
CA PHE A 202 31.91 1.37 30.27
C PHE A 202 32.47 2.04 29.01
N ASN A 203 32.41 3.37 28.97
CA ASN A 203 33.02 4.13 27.89
C ASN A 203 34.48 4.44 28.25
N LYS A 204 35.42 3.81 27.53
CA LYS A 204 36.86 3.98 27.75
C LYS A 204 37.38 5.40 27.44
N LYS A 205 36.71 6.16 26.56
CA LYS A 205 37.15 7.52 26.19
C LYS A 205 36.77 8.56 27.24
N SER A 206 35.63 8.37 27.90
CA SER A 206 35.10 9.30 28.91
C SER A 206 35.20 8.76 30.34
N GLU A 207 35.82 7.59 30.53
CA GLU A 207 35.95 6.85 31.80
C GLU A 207 34.65 6.74 32.62
N ARG A 208 33.51 6.64 31.93
CA ARG A 208 32.19 6.72 32.56
C ARG A 208 31.38 5.44 32.34
N TRP A 209 30.70 5.00 33.39
CA TRP A 209 29.67 3.97 33.30
C TRP A 209 28.35 4.58 32.84
N SER A 210 27.72 3.95 31.86
CA SER A 210 26.36 4.25 31.42
C SER A 210 25.49 3.00 31.55
N ALA A 211 24.27 3.16 32.05
CA ALA A 211 23.24 2.13 31.96
C ALA A 211 22.56 2.27 30.59
N VAL A 212 22.51 1.18 29.83
CA VAL A 212 21.78 1.13 28.56
C VAL A 212 20.65 0.13 28.73
N GLU A 213 19.46 0.50 28.27
CA GLU A 213 18.31 -0.40 28.25
C GLU A 213 18.60 -1.59 27.33
N GLU A 214 18.33 -2.79 27.84
CA GLU A 214 18.47 -4.02 27.07
C GLU A 214 17.38 -4.09 26.00
N LYS A 215 17.77 -3.87 24.75
CA LYS A 215 16.86 -3.92 23.61
C LYS A 215 16.57 -5.37 23.24
N VAL A 216 15.35 -5.83 23.54
CA VAL A 216 14.85 -7.13 23.09
C VAL A 216 14.46 -7.06 21.61
N GLN A 217 14.84 -8.08 20.84
CA GLN A 217 14.42 -8.18 19.44
C GLN A 217 12.90 -8.39 19.36
N LYS A 218 12.24 -7.62 18.48
CA LYS A 218 10.80 -7.75 18.24
C LYS A 218 10.51 -9.00 17.41
N ALA A 219 9.64 -9.87 17.91
CA ALA A 219 9.23 -11.09 17.19
C ALA A 219 8.10 -10.87 16.17
N TYR A 220 7.38 -9.74 16.26
CA TYR A 220 6.29 -9.34 15.34
C TYR A 220 5.19 -10.39 15.11
N THR A 221 4.95 -11.29 16.07
CA THR A 221 3.97 -12.38 15.96
C THR A 221 2.55 -11.88 15.70
N TYR A 222 2.17 -10.79 16.36
CA TYR A 222 0.85 -10.14 16.24
C TYR A 222 0.56 -9.58 14.84
N ILE A 223 1.56 -9.41 13.97
CA ILE A 223 1.34 -8.89 12.61
C ILE A 223 0.42 -9.82 11.81
N LYS A 224 0.55 -11.13 12.00
CA LYS A 224 -0.33 -12.11 11.35
C LYS A 224 -1.78 -11.93 11.79
N ASP A 225 -2.02 -11.76 13.09
CA ASP A 225 -3.35 -11.59 13.66
C ASP A 225 -4.01 -10.28 13.19
N ILE A 226 -3.25 -9.19 13.20
CA ILE A 226 -3.73 -7.89 12.69
C ILE A 226 -4.03 -7.98 11.19
N SER A 227 -3.16 -8.61 10.40
CA SER A 227 -3.36 -8.80 8.96
C SER A 227 -4.63 -9.61 8.70
N PHE A 228 -4.82 -10.72 9.40
CA PHE A 228 -6.02 -11.54 9.28
C PHE A 228 -7.28 -10.73 9.63
N LYS A 229 -7.27 -9.95 10.72
CA LYS A 229 -8.40 -9.10 11.10
C LYS A 229 -8.74 -8.06 10.02
N ILE A 230 -7.73 -7.42 9.41
CA ILE A 230 -7.91 -6.45 8.32
C ILE A 230 -8.61 -7.11 7.12
N PHE A 231 -8.16 -8.30 6.73
CA PHE A 231 -8.73 -9.03 5.60
C PHE A 231 -10.16 -9.48 5.88
N MET A 232 -10.44 -9.99 7.09
CA MET A 232 -11.80 -10.35 7.48
C MET A 232 -12.74 -9.13 7.46
N LYS A 233 -12.28 -7.97 7.95
CA LYS A 233 -13.07 -6.73 7.90
C LYS A 233 -13.43 -6.32 6.47
N ARG A 234 -12.52 -6.52 5.51
CA ARG A 234 -12.83 -6.28 4.08
C ARG A 234 -13.75 -7.36 3.51
N LEU A 235 -13.59 -8.62 3.91
CA LEU A 235 -14.41 -9.73 3.40
C LEU A 235 -15.88 -9.59 3.84
N GLU A 236 -16.11 -9.14 5.07
CA GLU A 236 -17.43 -8.93 5.65
C GLU A 236 -18.11 -7.63 5.15
N ASP A 237 -17.34 -6.70 4.57
CA ASP A 237 -17.85 -5.43 4.07
C ASP A 237 -18.66 -5.61 2.77
N ARG A 238 -19.94 -5.22 2.84
CA ARG A 238 -20.90 -5.25 1.71
C ARG A 238 -21.02 -3.93 0.96
N ILE A 239 -20.43 -2.85 1.49
CA ILE A 239 -20.50 -1.49 0.94
C ILE A 239 -19.26 -1.22 0.08
N GLY A 240 -18.11 -1.71 0.54
CA GLY A 240 -16.84 -1.51 -0.13
C GLY A 240 -16.28 -0.09 0.02
N LEU A 241 -15.22 0.22 -0.74
CA LEU A 241 -14.57 1.52 -0.66
C LEU A 241 -15.41 2.60 -1.33
N LYS A 242 -15.66 3.70 -0.60
CA LYS A 242 -16.33 4.88 -1.16
C LYS A 242 -15.54 5.40 -2.37
N ARG A 243 -16.23 5.65 -3.49
CA ARG A 243 -15.61 6.20 -4.71
C ARG A 243 -15.22 7.66 -4.46
N ALA A 244 -14.08 8.08 -5.01
CA ALA A 244 -13.78 9.51 -5.12
C ALA A 244 -14.88 10.15 -5.97
N VAL A 245 -15.59 11.13 -5.40
CA VAL A 245 -16.65 11.85 -6.13
C VAL A 245 -15.96 12.72 -7.18
N VAL A 246 -16.14 12.39 -8.46
CA VAL A 246 -15.75 13.28 -9.55
C VAL A 246 -16.70 14.46 -9.51
N LEU A 247 -16.24 15.57 -8.93
CA LEU A 247 -17.03 16.78 -8.82
C LEU A 247 -17.32 17.32 -10.23
N PRO A 248 -18.55 17.78 -10.54
CA PRO A 248 -18.85 18.46 -11.80
C PRO A 248 -17.93 19.67 -12.03
N PRO A 249 -17.68 20.09 -13.28
CA PRO A 249 -16.89 21.30 -13.57
C PRO A 249 -17.42 22.57 -12.90
N THR A 250 -18.71 22.60 -12.58
CA THR A 250 -19.43 23.72 -11.93
C THR A 250 -19.53 23.59 -10.41
N ASP A 251 -18.93 22.56 -9.81
CA ASP A 251 -18.99 22.36 -8.36
C ASP A 251 -18.16 23.43 -7.64
N PRO A 252 -18.71 24.16 -6.65
CA PRO A 252 -17.99 25.20 -5.94
C PRO A 252 -16.74 24.72 -5.22
N ARG A 253 -16.61 23.41 -4.94
CA ARG A 253 -15.39 22.83 -4.36
C ARG A 253 -14.23 22.72 -5.36
N ARG A 254 -14.48 22.84 -6.69
CA ARG A 254 -13.44 22.95 -7.72
C ARG A 254 -12.92 24.39 -7.90
N ILE A 255 -13.58 25.39 -7.31
CA ILE A 255 -13.34 26.81 -7.62
C ILE A 255 -11.98 27.33 -7.12
N SER A 256 -11.25 26.64 -6.23
CA SER A 256 -9.90 27.11 -5.90
C SER A 256 -8.90 26.01 -5.53
N THR A 257 -7.84 25.89 -6.33
CA THR A 257 -6.55 25.33 -5.91
C THR A 257 -5.85 26.17 -4.84
N HIS A 258 -6.21 27.46 -4.72
CA HIS A 258 -5.73 28.37 -3.67
C HIS A 258 -6.89 29.11 -3.01
N LEU A 259 -7.36 28.58 -1.87
CA LEU A 259 -8.45 29.15 -1.04
C LEU A 259 -8.15 30.52 -0.43
N ALA A 260 -6.98 31.11 -0.68
CA ALA A 260 -6.63 32.41 -0.16
C ALA A 260 -7.36 33.50 -0.95
N ALA A 261 -8.10 34.36 -0.26
CA ALA A 261 -8.76 35.54 -0.85
C ALA A 261 -7.77 36.58 -1.41
N VAL A 262 -6.46 36.37 -1.22
CA VAL A 262 -5.37 37.25 -1.66
C VAL A 262 -4.45 36.42 -2.55
N GLU A 263 -4.12 36.94 -3.72
CA GLU A 263 -3.14 36.32 -4.62
C GLU A 263 -1.79 36.21 -3.90
N SER A 264 -1.14 35.04 -4.00
CA SER A 264 0.18 34.85 -3.42
C SER A 264 1.19 35.77 -4.11
N LEU A 265 2.06 36.40 -3.32
CA LEU A 265 3.26 37.06 -3.86
C LEU A 265 4.07 36.07 -4.71
N PRO A 266 4.77 36.53 -5.75
CA PRO A 266 5.60 35.67 -6.59
C PRO A 266 6.59 34.83 -5.76
N THR A 267 6.78 33.56 -6.12
CA THR A 267 7.63 32.61 -5.38
C THR A 267 9.03 33.14 -5.06
N ARG A 268 9.60 33.95 -5.96
CA ARG A 268 10.90 34.62 -5.77
C ARG A 268 10.93 35.55 -4.54
N GLU A 269 9.82 36.24 -4.27
CA GLU A 269 9.71 37.23 -3.20
C GLU A 269 9.46 36.53 -1.86
N LEU A 270 8.66 35.46 -1.87
CA LEU A 270 8.47 34.59 -0.71
C LEU A 270 9.78 33.90 -0.30
N ALA A 271 10.58 33.44 -1.27
CA ALA A 271 11.89 32.83 -1.02
C ALA A 271 12.90 33.86 -0.49
N ALA A 272 12.94 35.07 -1.03
CA ALA A 272 13.81 36.14 -0.54
C ALA A 272 13.41 36.62 0.87
N ALA A 273 12.12 36.59 1.19
CA ALA A 273 11.61 36.91 2.53
C ALA A 273 11.89 35.81 3.57
N LYS A 274 12.23 34.59 3.14
CA LYS A 274 12.74 33.54 4.03
C LYS A 274 14.19 33.84 4.43
N GLN A 275 14.37 34.86 5.27
CA GLN A 275 15.62 35.06 5.96
C GLN A 275 15.79 33.96 7.00
N SER A 276 16.94 33.25 6.96
CA SER A 276 17.34 32.34 8.01
C SER A 276 17.36 33.07 9.34
N ARG A 277 16.85 32.45 10.42
CA ARG A 277 16.95 33.01 11.77
C ARG A 277 18.39 33.04 12.30
N PHE A 278 19.29 32.35 11.63
CA PHE A 278 20.71 32.33 11.93
C PHE A 278 21.41 33.36 11.05
N THR A 279 21.93 34.42 11.66
CA THR A 279 22.91 35.30 11.03
C THR A 279 24.16 34.48 10.71
N PRO A 280 24.74 34.60 9.49
CA PRO A 280 26.05 34.00 9.22
C PRO A 280 27.05 34.52 10.26
N ALA A 281 27.84 33.62 10.85
CA ALA A 281 28.93 34.02 11.73
C ALA A 281 29.94 34.85 10.93
N GLU A 282 30.33 36.01 11.46
CA GLU A 282 31.39 36.87 10.91
C GLU A 282 32.77 36.21 10.99
#